data_AF-F5LII4-F1
#
_entry.id   AF-F5LII4-F1
#
_cell.length_a   1.000
_cell.length_b   1.000
_cell.length_c   1.000
_cell.angle_alpha   90.00
_cell.angle_beta   90.00
_cell.angle_gamma   90.00
#
_symmetry.space_group_name_H-M   'P 1'
#
loop_
_entity.id
_entity.type
_entity.pdbx_description
1 polymer ?
#
loop_
_entity_poly.entity_id
_entity_poly.type
_entity_poly.pdbx_seq_one_letter_code
_entity_poly.pdbx_strand_id
1 'polypeptide(L)'
;MTFREKIQQLRKGASEAQSATKIIDKLKALKDSNGPNTSYRWIWELIQNAKDVVNTSGFVDIEIKFSEVNKTIEFNHNGRLFTTENIVF
;
A
#
# COMPACT_ATOMS: atom_id res chain seq x y z
N MET A 1 -33.00 -3.50 -8.08
CA MET A 1 -31.90 -3.97 -7.22
C MET A 1 -32.43 -5.08 -6.33
N THR A 2 -31.90 -6.30 -6.45
CA THR A 2 -32.39 -7.48 -5.72
C THR A 2 -31.85 -7.53 -4.29
N PHE A 3 -32.50 -8.28 -3.40
CA PHE A 3 -32.03 -8.46 -2.02
C PHE A 3 -30.62 -9.06 -1.95
N ARG A 4 -30.27 -9.94 -2.90
CA ARG A 4 -28.91 -10.49 -3.05
C ARG A 4 -27.88 -9.42 -3.40
N GLU A 5 -28.19 -8.55 -4.36
CA GLU A 5 -27.32 -7.41 -4.72
C GLU A 5 -27.09 -6.48 -3.53
N LYS A 6 -28.13 -6.21 -2.72
CA LYS A 6 -28.02 -5.37 -1.52
C LYS A 6 -27.09 -5.97 -0.46
N ILE A 7 -27.19 -7.28 -0.21
CA ILE A 7 -26.28 -7.99 0.71
C ILE A 7 -24.84 -7.96 0.18
N GLN A 8 -24.65 -8.18 -1.13
CA GLN A 8 -23.32 -8.17 -1.74
C GLN A 8 -22.67 -6.78 -1.63
N GLN A 9 -23.43 -5.72 -1.85
CA GLN A 9 -22.95 -4.35 -1.75
C GLN A 9 -22.56 -3.97 -0.31
N LEU A 10 -23.37 -4.38 0.68
CA LEU A 10 -23.04 -4.19 2.10
C LEU A 10 -21.77 -4.95 2.51
N ARG A 11 -21.60 -6.19 2.04
CA ARG A 11 -20.37 -6.98 2.30
C ARG A 11 -19.15 -6.34 1.65
N LYS A 12 -19.27 -5.84 0.43
CA LYS A 12 -18.19 -5.14 -0.28
C LYS A 12 -17.76 -3.88 0.48
N GLY A 13 -18.70 -3.02 0.88
CA GLY A 13 -18.39 -1.82 1.66
C GLY A 13 -17.75 -2.13 3.02
N ALA A 14 -18.21 -3.18 3.71
CA ALA A 14 -17.60 -3.62 4.96
C ALA A 14 -16.16 -4.12 4.77
N SER A 15 -15.89 -4.87 3.69
CA SER A 15 -14.55 -5.37 3.35
C SER A 15 -13.59 -4.23 2.97
N GLU A 16 -14.05 -3.25 2.20
CA GLU A 16 -13.27 -2.04 1.86
C GLU A 16 -12.93 -1.23 3.12
N ALA A 17 -13.91 -1.02 4.00
CA ALA A 17 -13.70 -0.31 5.27
C ALA A 17 -12.72 -1.05 6.19
N GLN A 18 -12.81 -2.38 6.26
CA GLN A 18 -11.88 -3.20 7.04
C GLN A 18 -10.44 -3.11 6.49
N SER A 19 -10.28 -3.16 5.17
CA SER A 19 -8.98 -3.04 4.52
C SER A 19 -8.36 -1.66 4.78
N ALA A 20 -9.13 -0.59 4.63
CA ALA A 20 -8.70 0.77 4.97
C ALA A 20 -8.29 0.90 6.44
N THR A 21 -9.07 0.31 7.36
CA THR A 21 -8.77 0.32 8.80
C THR A 21 -7.46 -0.40 9.09
N LYS A 22 -7.24 -1.60 8.51
CA LYS A 22 -5.99 -2.35 8.64
C LYS A 22 -4.77 -1.54 8.14
N ILE A 23 -4.91 -0.82 7.02
CA ILE A 23 -3.85 0.06 6.50
C ILE A 23 -3.54 1.16 7.51
N ILE A 24 -4.56 1.86 8.01
CA ILE A 24 -4.41 2.93 8.99
C ILE A 24 -3.75 2.41 10.28
N ASP A 25 -4.17 1.25 10.78
CA ASP A 25 -3.62 0.68 12.01
C ASP A 25 -2.15 0.29 11.85
N LYS A 26 -1.77 -0.28 10.70
CA LYS A 26 -0.36 -0.55 10.38
C LYS A 26 0.46 0.74 10.28
N LEU A 27 -0.08 1.81 9.69
CA LEU A 27 0.59 3.10 9.62
C LEU A 27 0.81 3.71 11.02
N LYS A 28 -0.19 3.60 11.91
CA LYS A 28 -0.06 4.04 13.31
C LYS A 28 1.01 3.23 14.04
N ALA A 29 1.00 1.91 13.92
CA ALA A 29 2.00 1.05 14.55
C ALA A 29 3.43 1.38 14.07
N LEU A 30 3.61 1.70 12.79
CA LEU A 30 4.88 2.18 12.25
C LEU A 30 5.30 3.53 12.83
N LYS A 31 4.35 4.47 12.97
CA LYS A 31 4.61 5.77 13.60
C LYS A 31 5.05 5.62 15.05
N ASP A 32 4.41 4.73 15.80
CA ASP A 32 4.64 4.55 17.24
C ASP A 32 5.93 3.75 17.54
N SER A 33 6.43 2.96 16.58
CA SER A 33 7.67 2.18 16.69
C SER A 33 8.92 2.89 16.14
N ASN A 34 8.80 4.15 15.72
CA ASN A 34 9.90 4.91 15.13
C ASN A 34 10.81 5.56 16.19
N GLY A 35 11.98 4.96 16.41
CA GLY A 35 13.18 5.62 16.95
C GLY A 35 14.06 6.19 15.84
N PRO A 36 15.12 6.97 16.17
CA PRO A 36 15.94 7.68 15.19
C PRO A 36 16.61 6.79 14.13
N ASN A 37 16.83 5.51 14.43
CA ASN A 37 17.39 4.53 13.49
C ASN A 37 16.34 3.71 12.73
N THR A 38 15.07 3.70 13.16
CA THR A 38 13.98 2.94 12.48
C THR A 38 13.11 3.82 11.59
N SER A 39 13.16 5.15 11.77
CA SER A 39 12.41 6.14 10.99
C SER A 39 12.68 6.11 9.47
N TYR A 40 13.83 5.59 9.04
CA TYR A 40 14.17 5.43 7.63
C TYR A 40 13.95 3.99 7.13
N ARG A 41 13.50 3.06 7.97
CA ARG A 41 13.35 1.66 7.55
C ARG A 41 12.23 1.48 6.52
N TRP A 42 11.18 2.29 6.60
CA TRP A 42 10.02 2.15 5.71
C TRP A 42 10.40 2.25 4.22
N ILE A 43 11.35 3.10 3.82
CA ILE A 43 11.74 3.22 2.40
C ILE A 43 12.43 1.94 1.91
N TRP A 44 13.23 1.29 2.77
CA TRP A 44 13.87 0.02 2.47
C TRP A 44 12.87 -1.12 2.32
N GLU A 45 11.78 -1.12 3.09
CA GLU A 45 10.70 -2.10 2.94
C GLU A 45 9.94 -1.90 1.61
N LEU A 46 9.73 -0.66 1.17
CA LEU A 46 9.12 -0.39 -0.13
C LEU A 46 10.01 -0.83 -1.30
N ILE A 47 11.32 -0.61 -1.20
CA ILE A 47 12.28 -1.10 -2.21
C ILE A 47 12.30 -2.62 -2.27
N GLN A 48 12.25 -3.29 -1.12
CA GLN A 48 12.14 -4.76 -1.07
C GLN A 48 10.85 -5.24 -1.73
N ASN A 49 9.70 -4.65 -1.40
CA ASN A 49 8.42 -4.97 -2.04
C ASN A 49 8.49 -4.83 -3.56
N ALA A 50 9.07 -3.73 -4.07
CA ALA A 50 9.22 -3.49 -5.50
C ALA A 50 10.11 -4.56 -6.18
N LYS A 51 11.20 -4.96 -5.52
CA LYS A 51 12.09 -6.04 -5.97
C LYS A 51 11.36 -7.39 -6.06
N ASP A 52 10.46 -7.68 -5.14
CA ASP A 52 9.72 -8.96 -5.15
C ASP A 52 8.70 -9.04 -6.30
N VAL A 53 8.35 -7.89 -6.90
CA VAL A 53 7.40 -7.78 -8.01
C VAL A 53 8.05 -7.32 -9.32
N VAL A 54 9.27 -7.77 -9.65
CA VAL A 54 9.91 -7.47 -10.95
C VAL A 54 8.96 -7.70 -12.13
N ASN A 55 9.01 -6.78 -13.11
CA ASN A 55 8.18 -6.87 -14.31
C ASN A 55 8.78 -7.86 -15.32
N THR A 56 8.19 -7.95 -16.52
CA THR A 56 8.61 -8.90 -17.56
C THR A 56 10.02 -8.67 -18.09
N SER A 57 10.62 -7.50 -17.86
CA SER A 57 12.03 -7.23 -18.19
C SER A 57 13.02 -7.90 -17.24
N GLY A 58 12.54 -8.42 -16.09
CA GLY A 58 13.39 -8.95 -15.01
C GLY A 58 13.95 -7.88 -14.07
N PHE A 59 13.68 -6.60 -14.33
CA PHE A 59 14.09 -5.47 -13.49
C PHE A 59 12.88 -4.66 -12.99
N VAL A 60 13.14 -3.74 -12.08
CA VAL A 60 12.16 -2.76 -11.60
C VAL A 60 12.85 -1.40 -11.49
N ASP A 61 12.20 -0.38 -12.05
CA ASP A 61 12.58 1.01 -11.89
C ASP A 61 11.78 1.60 -10.74
N ILE A 62 12.45 2.35 -9.88
CA ILE A 62 11.88 3.01 -8.72
C ILE A 62 12.10 4.51 -8.88
N GLU A 63 11.03 5.28 -8.72
CA GLU A 63 11.04 6.74 -8.73
C GLU A 63 10.55 7.25 -7.37
N ILE A 64 11.39 8.05 -6.70
CA ILE A 64 11.05 8.67 -5.41
C ILE A 64 10.98 10.18 -5.63
N LYS A 65 9.79 10.76 -5.49
CA LYS A 65 9.58 12.21 -5.60
C LYS A 65 9.43 12.82 -4.22
N PHE A 66 10.17 13.88 -3.96
CA PHE A 66 10.01 14.69 -2.76
C PHE A 66 9.52 16.08 -3.15
N SER A 67 8.45 16.53 -2.50
CA SER A 67 7.95 17.89 -2.63
C SER A 67 8.03 18.60 -1.28
N GLU A 68 8.99 19.51 -1.16
CA GLU A 68 9.14 20.36 0.03
C GLU A 68 7.91 21.27 0.23
N VAL A 69 7.32 21.75 -0.87
CA VAL A 69 6.14 22.63 -0.86
C VAL A 69 4.91 21.89 -0.33
N ASN A 70 4.69 20.66 -0.80
CA ASN A 70 3.52 19.87 -0.40
C ASN A 70 3.78 19.04 0.87
N LYS A 71 5.02 19.00 1.35
CA LYS A 71 5.49 18.12 2.43
C LYS A 71 5.15 16.65 2.18
N THR A 72 5.26 16.23 0.92
CA THR A 72 4.97 14.85 0.50
C THR A 72 6.22 14.14 -0.01
N ILE A 73 6.23 12.83 0.20
CA ILE A 73 7.13 11.88 -0.47
C ILE A 73 6.25 10.89 -1.21
N GLU A 74 6.52 10.70 -2.50
CA GLU A 74 5.85 9.71 -3.34
C GLU A 74 6.85 8.64 -3.75
N PHE A 75 6.43 7.38 -3.66
CA PHE A 75 7.21 6.22 -4.09
C PHE A 75 6.45 5.54 -5.23
N ASN A 76 7.07 5.47 -6.40
CA ASN A 76 6.51 4.83 -7.59
C ASN A 76 7.44 3.72 -8.07
N HIS A 77 6.88 2.62 -8.59
CA HIS A 77 7.65 1.57 -9.25
C HIS A 77 6.90 1.02 -10.46
N ASN A 78 7.62 0.43 -11.43
CA ASN A 78 7.04 -0.18 -12.63
C ASN A 78 6.99 -1.73 -12.57
N GLY A 79 7.11 -2.32 -11.38
CA GLY A 79 6.87 -3.74 -11.11
C GLY A 79 5.42 -4.19 -11.38
N ARG A 80 5.14 -5.46 -11.11
CA ARG A 80 3.80 -6.04 -11.28
C ARG A 80 2.78 -5.30 -10.41
N LEU A 81 1.61 -5.08 -10.99
CA LEU A 81 0.48 -4.43 -10.33
C LEU A 81 -0.08 -5.31 -9.22
N PHE A 82 -0.72 -4.68 -8.24
CA PHE A 82 -1.56 -5.39 -7.28
C PHE A 82 -2.68 -6.12 -8.01
N THR A 83 -2.90 -7.38 -7.67
CA THR A 83 -4.13 -8.06 -8.07
C THR A 83 -5.29 -7.57 -7.21
N THR A 84 -6.52 -7.80 -7.65
CA THR A 84 -7.71 -7.55 -6.81
C THR A 84 -7.67 -8.32 -5.50
N GLU A 85 -7.05 -9.51 -5.48
CA GLU A 85 -6.89 -10.29 -4.25
C GLU A 85 -5.93 -9.62 -3.27
N ASN A 86 -4.80 -9.09 -3.74
CA ASN A 86 -3.83 -8.39 -2.90
C ASN A 86 -4.40 -7.16 -2.18
N ILE A 87 -5.47 -6.56 -2.71
CA ILE A 87 -6.11 -5.35 -2.15
C ILE A 87 -7.24 -5.72 -1.19
N VAL A 88 -7.93 -6.83 -1.45
CA VAL A 88 -9.16 -7.22 -0.74
C VAL A 88 -8.88 -8.18 0.43
N PHE A 89 -7.84 -9.02 0.34
CA PHE A 89 -7.49 -10.05 1.32
C PHE A 89 -6.13 -9.80 1.98
#